data_AF-A0A5Q4EGM8-F1
#
_entry.id   AF-A0A5Q4EGM8-F1
#
_cell.length_a   1.000
_cell.length_b   1.000
_cell.length_c   1.000
_cell.angle_alpha   90.00
_cell.angle_beta   90.00
_cell.angle_gamma   90.00
#
_symmetry.space_group_name_H-M   'P 1'
#
loop_
_entity.id
_entity.type
_entity.pdbx_description
1 polymer ?
#
loop_
_entity_poly.entity_id
_entity_poly.type
_entity_poly.pdbx_seq_one_letter_code
_entity_poly.pdbx_strand_id
1 'polypeptide(L)'
;MSIFVFSILKGQNYQLQQFTFSTGSSLANPPLSSGYILQGSVFGVISGPEAQSAGYRLQPGFYLGPLLLESPDGLLSLKVFLEGPFNSGSGQMNTDLHAAGLIPLAQPYNQLPWNYAGSESVGSIPSGVVDWLLVELRDAPSAAQATSATILSGWPRAFFLKADGSITALDGSNLPQLNDLAFDHNLYVVVRHRNHLAVMSSGGLPKIDDSYTWDFTNAITQAYMSGQKLIGAGAFGMFGGDGDANGQVQTQDKNNVWNLQSGLSGYLQGDFDLNGQVQTQDKNNVWNPNSGIGTSVP
;
A
#
# COMPACT_ATOMS: atom_id res chain seq x y z
N MET A 1 3.16 -15.50 -44.72
CA MET A 1 3.38 -14.49 -43.67
C MET A 1 4.50 -15.03 -42.80
N SER A 2 5.66 -14.40 -42.81
CA SER A 2 6.84 -14.89 -42.08
C SER A 2 6.93 -14.17 -40.74
N ILE A 3 6.89 -14.91 -39.64
CA ILE A 3 7.13 -14.39 -38.29
C ILE A 3 8.56 -14.75 -37.93
N PHE A 4 9.38 -13.77 -37.54
CA PHE A 4 10.71 -13.99 -37.00
C PHE A 4 10.64 -13.89 -35.47
N VAL A 5 10.99 -14.97 -34.77
CA VAL A 5 11.10 -14.98 -33.30
C VAL A 5 12.56 -15.18 -32.95
N PHE A 6 13.13 -14.26 -32.16
CA PHE A 6 14.46 -14.41 -31.59
C PHE A 6 14.32 -14.95 -30.16
N SER A 7 15.12 -15.95 -29.80
CA SER A 7 15.23 -16.40 -28.41
C SER A 7 16.68 -16.26 -27.93
N ILE A 8 16.86 -15.79 -26.70
CA ILE A 8 18.17 -15.61 -26.06
C ILE A 8 18.29 -16.66 -24.96
N LEU A 9 19.30 -17.53 -25.06
CA LEU A 9 19.66 -18.48 -24.00
C LEU A 9 20.97 -18.03 -23.34
N LYS A 10 21.00 -18.11 -22.01
CA LYS A 10 22.13 -17.69 -21.17
C LYS A 10 23.28 -18.70 -21.29
N GLY A 11 24.44 -18.25 -21.76
CA GLY A 11 25.72 -18.96 -21.64
C GLY A 11 26.11 -19.90 -22.79
N GLN A 12 27.00 -19.40 -23.66
CA GLN A 12 27.96 -20.15 -24.48
C GLN A 12 27.39 -21.25 -25.42
N ASN A 13 26.79 -20.82 -26.54
CA ASN A 13 26.94 -21.34 -27.93
C ASN A 13 25.73 -20.90 -28.77
N TYR A 14 26.00 -20.30 -29.93
CA TYR A 14 24.97 -19.76 -30.82
C TYR A 14 24.35 -20.87 -31.69
N GLN A 15 23.02 -20.97 -31.74
CA GLN A 15 22.31 -21.77 -32.75
C GLN A 15 21.19 -20.94 -33.36
N LEU A 16 21.17 -20.88 -34.70
CA LEU A 16 20.16 -20.19 -35.48
C LEU A 16 19.02 -21.18 -35.75
N GLN A 17 17.79 -20.88 -35.35
CA GLN A 17 16.64 -21.74 -35.69
C GLN A 17 15.59 -20.93 -36.45
N GLN A 18 15.45 -21.26 -37.74
CA GLN A 18 14.48 -20.66 -38.65
C GLN A 18 13.16 -21.44 -38.56
N PHE A 19 12.07 -20.77 -38.19
CA PHE A 19 10.73 -21.35 -38.29
C PHE A 19 9.98 -20.72 -39.47
N THR A 20 9.48 -21.58 -40.36
CA THR A 20 8.68 -21.17 -41.52
C THR A 20 7.26 -21.71 -41.32
N PHE A 21 6.26 -20.84 -41.29
CA PHE A 21 4.85 -21.27 -41.19
C PHE A 21 4.11 -20.95 -42.49
N SER A 22 3.43 -21.96 -43.05
CA SER A 22 2.53 -21.79 -44.20
C SER A 22 1.10 -21.55 -43.73
N THR A 23 0.34 -20.80 -44.54
CA THR A 23 -1.03 -20.37 -44.23
C THR A 23 -2.00 -21.55 -44.32
N GLY A 24 -2.72 -21.87 -43.23
CA GLY A 24 -3.86 -22.80 -43.27
C GLY A 24 -4.11 -23.71 -42.06
N SER A 25 -3.23 -23.76 -41.06
CA SER A 25 -3.43 -24.63 -39.88
C SER A 25 -4.01 -23.87 -38.68
N SER A 26 -5.12 -24.38 -38.12
CA SER A 26 -5.67 -23.93 -36.84
C SER A 26 -4.64 -24.10 -35.72
N LEU A 27 -4.40 -23.05 -34.94
CA LEU A 27 -3.43 -23.05 -33.84
C LEU A 27 -3.97 -23.88 -32.66
N ALA A 28 -3.36 -25.02 -32.40
CA ALA A 28 -3.19 -25.49 -31.04
C ALA A 28 -1.95 -24.79 -30.48
N ASN A 29 -2.10 -24.00 -29.42
CA ASN A 29 -0.96 -23.45 -28.68
C ASN A 29 -0.07 -24.62 -28.22
N PRO A 30 1.24 -24.64 -28.53
CA PRO A 30 2.13 -25.49 -27.77
C PRO A 30 2.18 -24.95 -26.33
N PRO A 31 2.20 -25.81 -25.31
CA PRO A 31 2.29 -25.38 -23.93
C PRO A 31 3.63 -24.68 -23.71
N LEU A 32 3.61 -23.41 -23.34
CA LEU A 32 4.78 -22.73 -22.81
C LEU A 32 5.05 -23.33 -21.42
N SER A 33 6.13 -24.10 -21.30
CA SER A 33 6.59 -24.57 -19.99
C SER A 33 7.05 -23.37 -19.15
N SER A 34 6.57 -23.32 -17.91
CA SER A 34 6.89 -22.28 -16.93
C SER A 34 8.42 -22.11 -16.77
N GLY A 35 8.94 -20.89 -16.93
CA GLY A 35 10.36 -20.58 -16.62
C GLY A 35 11.12 -19.62 -17.54
N TYR A 36 10.52 -18.96 -18.53
CA TYR A 36 11.27 -18.05 -19.43
C TYR A 36 11.12 -16.58 -19.04
N ILE A 37 12.24 -15.91 -18.74
CA ILE A 37 12.36 -14.45 -18.60
C ILE A 37 13.11 -13.93 -19.83
N LEU A 38 12.47 -13.05 -20.62
CA LEU A 38 13.07 -12.39 -21.77
C LEU A 38 13.76 -11.09 -21.32
N GLN A 39 15.09 -11.00 -21.44
CA GLN A 39 15.84 -9.75 -21.34
C GLN A 39 16.66 -9.58 -22.63
N GLY A 40 16.33 -8.56 -23.43
CA GLY A 40 17.09 -8.19 -24.62
C GLY A 40 16.23 -7.59 -25.74
N SER A 41 16.61 -6.39 -26.16
CA SER A 41 15.86 -5.48 -27.03
C SER A 41 15.96 -5.86 -28.51
N VAL A 42 14.82 -6.16 -29.14
CA VAL A 42 14.37 -5.75 -30.50
C VAL A 42 13.20 -6.66 -30.90
N PHE A 43 12.01 -6.08 -31.05
CA PHE A 43 10.82 -6.75 -31.59
C PHE A 43 10.45 -6.09 -32.93
N GLY A 44 10.30 -6.87 -33.99
CA GLY A 44 9.64 -6.44 -35.22
C GLY A 44 8.31 -7.17 -35.36
N VAL A 45 7.19 -6.49 -35.09
CA VAL A 45 5.84 -7.05 -35.32
C VAL A 45 5.26 -6.41 -36.57
N ILE A 46 4.94 -7.23 -37.58
CA ILE A 46 4.09 -6.81 -38.71
C ILE A 46 2.68 -7.31 -38.38
N SER A 47 1.85 -6.45 -37.78
CA SER A 47 0.43 -6.76 -37.58
C SER A 47 -0.36 -6.39 -38.84
N GLY A 48 -1.10 -7.36 -39.40
CA GLY A 48 -2.28 -7.08 -40.23
C GLY A 48 -3.39 -6.43 -39.38
N PRO A 49 -4.56 -6.11 -39.97
CA PRO A 49 -5.57 -5.31 -39.28
C PRO A 49 -6.05 -6.00 -38.00
N GLU A 50 -5.90 -5.28 -36.88
CA GLU A 50 -6.45 -5.50 -35.53
C GLU A 50 -6.26 -6.88 -34.88
N ALA A 51 -5.17 -7.02 -34.13
CA ALA A 51 -5.07 -8.04 -33.08
C ALA A 51 -5.36 -7.39 -31.71
N GLN A 52 -6.49 -7.74 -31.08
CA GLN A 52 -6.78 -7.43 -29.68
C GLN A 52 -6.40 -8.61 -28.79
N SER A 53 -5.50 -8.40 -27.84
CA SER A 53 -5.34 -9.30 -26.69
C SER A 53 -4.95 -8.50 -25.44
N ALA A 54 -5.68 -8.74 -24.34
CA ALA A 54 -5.35 -8.31 -22.98
C ALA A 54 -4.99 -6.82 -22.80
N GLY A 55 -5.88 -5.90 -23.16
CA GLY A 55 -5.77 -4.48 -22.76
C GLY A 55 -4.79 -3.61 -23.54
N TYR A 56 -3.96 -4.17 -24.42
CA TYR A 56 -3.02 -3.39 -25.25
C TYR A 56 -3.60 -3.09 -26.64
N ARG A 57 -3.58 -1.81 -27.07
CA ARG A 57 -3.92 -1.37 -28.44
C ARG A 57 -2.64 -1.04 -29.21
N LEU A 58 -2.30 -1.82 -30.23
CA LEU A 58 -1.23 -1.46 -31.19
C LEU A 58 -1.86 -0.72 -32.38
N GLN A 59 -1.39 0.49 -32.68
CA GLN A 59 -1.73 1.14 -33.95
C GLN A 59 -0.91 0.53 -35.10
N PRO A 60 -1.45 0.47 -36.34
CA PRO A 60 -0.70 -0.04 -37.48
C PRO A 60 0.56 0.83 -37.73
N GLY A 61 1.76 0.25 -37.60
CA GLY A 61 3.01 0.99 -37.77
C GLY A 61 4.27 0.13 -37.65
N PHE A 62 5.38 0.63 -38.21
CA PHE A 62 6.70 0.02 -38.15
C PHE A 62 7.49 0.67 -37.00
N TYR A 63 7.74 -0.08 -35.93
CA TYR A 63 8.44 0.44 -34.75
C TYR A 63 9.91 0.00 -34.77
N LEU A 64 10.82 0.94 -35.02
CA LEU A 64 12.25 0.78 -34.79
C LEU A 64 12.64 1.53 -33.51
N GLY A 65 12.78 0.79 -32.42
CA GLY A 65 13.22 1.30 -31.12
C GLY A 65 13.22 0.17 -30.09
N PRO A 66 13.91 0.31 -28.95
CA PRO A 66 13.68 -0.59 -27.83
C PRO A 66 12.18 -0.55 -27.51
N LEU A 67 11.54 -1.72 -27.44
CA LEU A 67 10.22 -1.83 -26.83
C LEU A 67 10.41 -1.42 -25.37
N LEU A 68 10.06 -0.18 -25.04
CA LEU A 68 9.89 0.22 -23.65
C LEU A 68 8.62 -0.50 -23.19
N LEU A 69 8.80 -1.73 -22.73
CA LEU A 69 7.92 -2.28 -21.72
C LEU A 69 8.21 -1.42 -20.49
N GLU A 70 7.45 -0.35 -20.28
CA GLU A 70 7.40 0.22 -18.94
C GLU A 70 6.84 -0.89 -18.06
N SER A 71 7.70 -1.58 -17.32
CA SER A 71 7.24 -2.31 -16.15
C SER A 71 6.62 -1.25 -15.23
N PRO A 72 5.43 -1.47 -14.68
CA PRO A 72 4.96 -0.69 -13.55
C PRO A 72 5.76 -1.08 -12.28
N ASP A 73 7.10 -0.99 -12.36
CA ASP A 73 7.99 -0.97 -11.20
C ASP A 73 7.82 0.39 -10.51
N GLY A 74 6.62 0.66 -10.01
CA GLY A 74 6.32 1.85 -9.24
C GLY A 74 6.66 1.63 -7.77
N LEU A 75 7.26 2.63 -7.14
CA LEU A 75 7.38 2.69 -5.69
C LEU A 75 6.19 3.44 -5.09
N LEU A 76 5.89 3.20 -3.82
CA LEU A 76 4.97 4.01 -3.04
C LEU A 76 5.74 4.91 -2.08
N SER A 77 5.63 6.21 -2.25
CA SER A 77 6.17 7.20 -1.32
C SER A 77 5.01 7.80 -0.52
N LEU A 78 4.76 7.26 0.67
CA LEU A 78 3.62 7.65 1.49
C LEU A 78 4.06 8.22 2.82
N LYS A 79 3.36 9.26 3.28
CA LYS A 79 3.53 9.83 4.62
C LYS A 79 2.22 9.98 5.36
N VAL A 80 2.20 9.56 6.62
CA VAL A 80 1.06 9.69 7.54
C VAL A 80 1.56 9.85 8.98
N PHE A 81 0.80 10.58 9.80
CA PHE A 81 1.02 10.62 11.25
C PHE A 81 -0.18 10.06 11.99
N LEU A 82 0.09 9.57 13.20
CA LEU A 82 -0.91 9.09 14.16
C LEU A 82 -1.01 10.10 15.31
N GLU A 83 -2.23 10.47 15.68
CA GLU A 83 -2.47 11.20 16.94
C GLU A 83 -2.13 10.31 18.14
N GLY A 84 -1.52 10.87 19.18
CA GLY A 84 -1.09 10.08 20.33
C GLY A 84 0.43 9.98 20.38
N PRO A 85 1.08 9.15 19.53
CA PRO A 85 2.54 9.08 19.51
C PRO A 85 3.18 10.33 18.91
N PHE A 86 2.47 11.17 18.15
CA PHE A 86 3.04 12.40 17.59
C PHE A 86 3.47 13.40 18.67
N ASN A 87 4.75 13.77 18.64
CA ASN A 87 5.38 14.70 19.55
C ASN A 87 5.63 16.04 18.86
N SER A 88 4.79 17.04 19.17
CA SER A 88 4.83 18.37 18.58
C SER A 88 6.13 19.15 18.85
N GLY A 89 6.89 18.78 19.89
CA GLY A 89 8.20 19.39 20.18
C GLY A 89 9.30 18.94 19.21
N SER A 90 9.22 17.71 18.71
CA SER A 90 10.17 17.15 17.75
C SER A 90 9.67 17.15 16.30
N GLY A 91 8.35 17.24 16.09
CA GLY A 91 7.72 17.04 14.79
C GLY A 91 7.74 15.58 14.31
N GLN A 92 8.01 14.64 15.21
CA GLN A 92 8.09 13.20 14.94
C GLN A 92 7.19 12.41 15.89
N MET A 93 6.94 11.15 15.57
CA MET A 93 6.24 10.21 16.44
C MET A 93 7.22 9.49 17.37
N ASN A 94 6.81 9.30 18.63
CA ASN A 94 7.50 8.47 19.59
C ASN A 94 7.52 7.00 19.10
N THR A 95 8.56 6.27 19.49
CA THR A 95 8.80 4.87 19.09
C THR A 95 8.80 3.96 20.31
N ASP A 96 7.94 4.28 21.29
CA ASP A 96 7.96 3.67 22.62
C ASP A 96 7.67 2.16 22.56
N LEU A 97 6.75 1.72 21.70
CA LEU A 97 6.51 0.29 21.45
C LEU A 97 7.75 -0.44 20.91
N HIS A 98 8.52 0.21 20.04
CA HIS A 98 9.77 -0.35 19.50
C HIS A 98 10.82 -0.45 20.61
N ALA A 99 11.02 0.64 21.36
CA ALA A 99 11.96 0.69 22.48
C ALA A 99 11.64 -0.34 23.58
N ALA A 100 10.36 -0.61 23.80
CA ALA A 100 9.88 -1.63 24.74
C ALA A 100 9.86 -3.06 24.17
N GLY A 101 10.16 -3.25 22.88
CA GLY A 101 10.13 -4.56 22.22
C GLY A 101 8.73 -5.17 22.12
N LEU A 102 7.69 -4.33 22.05
CA LEU A 102 6.29 -4.75 22.09
C LEU A 102 5.68 -4.96 20.70
N ILE A 103 6.25 -4.37 19.64
CA ILE A 103 5.73 -4.52 18.28
C ILE A 103 5.90 -5.98 17.83
N PRO A 104 4.83 -6.67 17.39
CA PRO A 104 4.90 -8.07 17.00
C PRO A 104 5.76 -8.25 15.74
N LEU A 105 6.52 -9.33 15.69
CA LEU A 105 7.37 -9.66 14.53
C LEU A 105 6.59 -10.05 13.27
N ALA A 106 5.32 -10.43 13.42
CA ALA A 106 4.39 -10.68 12.33
C ALA A 106 3.29 -9.62 12.31
N GLN A 107 2.78 -9.30 11.13
CA GLN A 107 1.70 -8.33 10.97
C GLN A 107 0.47 -8.69 11.84
N PRO A 108 -0.18 -7.72 12.50
CA PRO A 108 -1.25 -7.97 13.49
C PRO A 108 -2.67 -8.02 12.88
N TYR A 109 -2.82 -7.80 11.58
CA TYR A 109 -4.08 -7.66 10.87
C TYR A 109 -4.73 -9.00 10.47
N ASN A 110 -4.17 -10.14 10.86
CA ASN A 110 -4.74 -11.47 10.60
C ASN A 110 -5.95 -11.83 11.48
N GLN A 111 -6.36 -10.92 12.38
CA GLN A 111 -7.53 -11.04 13.23
C GLN A 111 -8.66 -10.11 12.77
N LEU A 112 -9.83 -10.24 13.38
CA LEU A 112 -10.92 -9.27 13.24
C LEU A 112 -10.46 -7.84 13.59
N PRO A 113 -11.01 -6.82 12.91
CA PRO A 113 -12.01 -6.91 11.84
C PRO A 113 -11.42 -7.18 10.44
N TRP A 114 -10.10 -7.12 10.26
CA TRP A 114 -9.48 -7.16 8.93
C TRP A 114 -9.39 -8.56 8.33
N ASN A 115 -9.10 -9.58 9.13
CA ASN A 115 -8.82 -10.95 8.68
C ASN A 115 -7.84 -11.01 7.49
N TYR A 116 -6.82 -10.15 7.51
CA TYR A 116 -5.86 -10.03 6.44
C TYR A 116 -4.96 -11.27 6.36
N ALA A 117 -5.00 -11.94 5.20
CA ALA A 117 -4.33 -13.22 4.97
C ALA A 117 -2.82 -13.11 4.66
N GLY A 118 -2.25 -11.90 4.62
CA GLY A 118 -0.82 -11.70 4.36
C GLY A 118 0.07 -12.33 5.42
N SER A 119 1.28 -12.71 5.02
CA SER A 119 2.26 -13.42 5.86
C SER A 119 3.48 -12.57 6.21
N GLU A 120 3.39 -11.25 6.09
CA GLU A 120 4.47 -10.32 6.38
C GLU A 120 4.99 -10.52 7.80
N SER A 121 6.29 -10.78 7.91
CA SER A 121 7.00 -10.97 9.17
C SER A 121 8.47 -10.63 9.02
N VAL A 122 9.12 -10.33 10.14
CA VAL A 122 10.55 -9.97 10.21
C VAL A 122 11.24 -10.69 11.36
N GLY A 123 12.57 -10.86 11.27
CA GLY A 123 13.37 -11.40 12.37
C GLY A 123 13.55 -10.41 13.53
N SER A 124 13.44 -9.12 13.25
CA SER A 124 13.53 -8.03 14.23
C SER A 124 12.86 -6.78 13.66
N ILE A 125 12.21 -5.98 14.50
CA ILE A 125 11.61 -4.70 14.06
C ILE A 125 12.72 -3.67 13.80
N PRO A 126 12.79 -3.08 12.58
CA PRO A 126 13.79 -2.05 12.26
C PRO A 126 13.73 -0.85 13.20
N SER A 127 14.86 -0.16 13.37
CA SER A 127 14.94 1.01 14.26
C SER A 127 14.00 2.13 13.80
N GLY A 128 13.45 2.89 14.75
CA GLY A 128 12.60 4.05 14.47
C GLY A 128 11.26 3.71 13.80
N VAL A 129 10.82 2.46 13.89
CA VAL A 129 9.46 2.04 13.55
C VAL A 129 8.54 2.41 14.72
N VAL A 130 7.41 3.02 14.40
CA VAL A 130 6.34 3.35 15.35
C VAL A 130 5.41 2.16 15.49
N ASP A 131 4.93 1.64 14.35
CA ASP A 131 4.02 0.50 14.31
C ASP A 131 3.85 -0.11 12.91
N TRP A 132 3.08 -1.20 12.82
CA TRP A 132 2.51 -1.74 11.60
C TRP A 132 1.32 -0.92 11.07
N LEU A 133 1.22 -0.80 9.74
CA LEU A 133 0.06 -0.28 9.02
C LEU A 133 -0.45 -1.30 8.01
N LEU A 134 -1.75 -1.26 7.72
CA LEU A 134 -2.36 -1.99 6.62
C LEU A 134 -2.75 -0.99 5.53
N VAL A 135 -2.13 -1.10 4.37
CA VAL A 135 -2.35 -0.20 3.24
C VAL A 135 -3.20 -0.91 2.19
N GLU A 136 -4.25 -0.26 1.72
CA GLU A 136 -5.02 -0.66 0.54
C GLU A 136 -4.75 0.30 -0.61
N LEU A 137 -4.72 -0.24 -1.83
CA LEU A 137 -4.76 0.56 -3.04
C LEU A 137 -6.07 0.31 -3.77
N ARG A 138 -6.69 1.38 -4.26
CA ARG A 138 -7.98 1.36 -4.93
C ARG A 138 -7.89 2.03 -6.30
N ASP A 139 -8.55 1.46 -7.30
CA ASP A 139 -8.65 2.01 -8.65
C ASP A 139 -10.03 2.59 -8.91
N ALA A 140 -10.14 3.91 -9.00
CA ALA A 140 -11.42 4.56 -9.19
C ALA A 140 -11.33 5.84 -10.04
N PRO A 141 -12.41 6.22 -10.73
CA PRO A 141 -12.47 7.49 -11.47
C PRO A 141 -12.54 8.71 -10.57
N SER A 142 -12.99 8.56 -9.32
CA SER A 142 -13.07 9.64 -8.32
C SER A 142 -12.94 9.11 -6.89
N ALA A 143 -12.59 9.99 -5.95
CA ALA A 143 -12.39 9.61 -4.55
C ALA A 143 -13.68 9.05 -3.91
N ALA A 144 -14.84 9.62 -4.25
CA ALA A 144 -16.13 9.13 -3.76
C ALA A 144 -16.49 7.71 -4.27
N GLN A 145 -15.85 7.27 -5.36
CA GLN A 145 -16.06 5.95 -5.96
C GLN A 145 -14.96 4.96 -5.60
N ALA A 146 -13.90 5.40 -4.92
CA ALA A 146 -12.83 4.55 -4.39
C ALA A 146 -13.32 3.78 -3.16
N THR A 147 -14.25 2.85 -3.35
CA THR A 147 -14.88 2.04 -2.30
C THR A 147 -14.10 0.74 -2.05
N SER A 148 -14.51 -0.06 -1.05
CA SER A 148 -13.94 -1.40 -0.84
C SER A 148 -14.04 -2.34 -2.06
N ALA A 149 -15.01 -2.12 -2.94
CA ALA A 149 -15.17 -2.92 -4.17
C ALA A 149 -14.11 -2.61 -5.25
N THR A 150 -13.38 -1.50 -5.12
CA THR A 150 -12.35 -1.09 -6.07
C THR A 150 -10.93 -1.38 -5.58
N ILE A 151 -10.78 -2.17 -4.51
CA ILE A 151 -9.45 -2.60 -4.02
C ILE A 151 -8.75 -3.43 -5.10
N LEU A 152 -7.51 -3.10 -5.38
CA LEU A 152 -6.71 -3.75 -6.40
C LEU A 152 -6.26 -5.15 -5.96
N SER A 153 -6.12 -6.06 -6.93
CA SER A 153 -5.64 -7.41 -6.68
C SER A 153 -4.25 -7.41 -6.03
N GLY A 154 -4.05 -8.28 -5.03
CA GLY A 154 -2.81 -8.34 -4.26
C GLY A 154 -2.69 -7.28 -3.16
N TRP A 155 -3.75 -6.52 -2.90
CA TRP A 155 -3.90 -5.58 -1.79
C TRP A 155 -5.09 -5.97 -0.89
N PRO A 156 -5.11 -5.61 0.40
CA PRO A 156 -4.10 -4.81 1.13
C PRO A 156 -2.76 -5.52 1.37
N ARG A 157 -1.78 -4.76 1.89
CA ARG A 157 -0.48 -5.23 2.37
C ARG A 157 -0.04 -4.53 3.65
N ALA A 158 0.72 -5.23 4.48
CA ALA A 158 1.21 -4.69 5.75
C ALA A 158 2.60 -4.06 5.58
N PHE A 159 2.80 -2.88 6.18
CA PHE A 159 4.03 -2.08 6.09
C PHE A 159 4.39 -1.47 7.44
N PHE A 160 5.60 -0.90 7.52
CA PHE A 160 6.03 -0.19 8.72
C PHE A 160 5.84 1.31 8.61
N LEU A 161 5.30 1.91 9.67
CA LEU A 161 5.30 3.35 9.89
C LEU A 161 6.57 3.77 10.63
N LYS A 162 7.23 4.81 10.14
CA LYS A 162 8.44 5.38 10.75
C LYS A 162 8.12 6.64 11.55
N ALA A 163 9.02 7.00 12.46
CA ALA A 163 8.87 8.18 13.34
C ALA A 163 8.65 9.51 12.57
N ASP A 164 9.19 9.64 11.37
CA ASP A 164 9.04 10.82 10.50
C ASP A 164 7.79 10.79 9.61
N GLY A 165 6.92 9.79 9.85
CA GLY A 165 5.67 9.57 9.15
C GLY A 165 5.80 8.76 7.86
N SER A 166 7.02 8.44 7.41
CA SER A 166 7.20 7.64 6.19
C SER A 166 6.70 6.20 6.37
N ILE A 167 6.07 5.66 5.31
CA ILE A 167 5.69 4.25 5.23
C ILE A 167 6.77 3.51 4.43
N THR A 168 7.29 2.42 4.99
CA THR A 168 8.42 1.66 4.43
C THR A 168 8.09 0.19 4.26
N ALA A 169 8.83 -0.49 3.38
CA ALA A 169 8.85 -1.93 3.27
C ALA A 169 9.38 -2.59 4.58
N LEU A 170 9.39 -3.92 4.62
CA LEU A 170 9.72 -4.68 5.83
C LEU A 170 11.18 -4.56 6.30
N ASP A 171 12.07 -4.03 5.46
CA ASP A 171 13.44 -3.70 5.88
C ASP A 171 13.52 -2.37 6.66
N GLY A 172 12.45 -1.57 6.69
CA GLY A 172 12.36 -0.30 7.41
C GLY A 172 13.06 0.89 6.75
N SER A 173 13.51 0.75 5.50
CA SER A 173 14.30 1.76 4.78
C SER A 173 13.89 1.97 3.32
N ASN A 174 13.51 0.91 2.60
CA ASN A 174 13.06 0.99 1.23
C ASN A 174 11.59 1.37 1.15
N LEU A 175 11.22 2.04 0.05
CA LEU A 175 9.82 2.30 -0.27
C LEU A 175 9.11 0.98 -0.63
N PRO A 176 7.81 0.84 -0.27
CA PRO A 176 7.01 -0.29 -0.75
C PRO A 176 6.97 -0.38 -2.28
N GLN A 177 7.06 -1.60 -2.79
CA GLN A 177 6.99 -1.89 -4.22
C GLN A 177 5.55 -2.23 -4.66
N LEU A 178 5.15 -1.73 -5.83
CA LEU A 178 3.84 -2.02 -6.42
C LEU A 178 3.77 -3.38 -7.14
N ASN A 179 4.90 -3.91 -7.61
CA ASN A 179 5.04 -5.19 -8.32
C ASN A 179 4.09 -5.28 -9.54
N ASP A 180 4.35 -4.47 -10.56
CA ASP A 180 3.59 -4.47 -11.82
C ASP A 180 2.08 -4.25 -11.64
N LEU A 181 1.71 -3.34 -10.74
CA LEU A 181 0.31 -3.04 -10.46
C LEU A 181 -0.36 -2.34 -11.66
N ALA A 182 -1.35 -3.01 -12.25
CA ALA A 182 -2.19 -2.44 -13.30
C ALA A 182 -3.48 -1.84 -12.71
N PHE A 183 -3.88 -0.67 -13.22
CA PHE A 183 -5.13 0.00 -12.89
C PHE A 183 -5.57 0.89 -14.06
N ASP A 184 -6.87 1.16 -14.18
CA ASP A 184 -7.46 1.81 -15.36
C ASP A 184 -7.78 3.30 -15.15
N HIS A 185 -7.97 3.73 -13.90
CA HIS A 185 -8.35 5.10 -13.55
C HIS A 185 -7.28 5.80 -12.70
N ASN A 186 -7.65 6.27 -11.50
CA ASN A 186 -6.74 6.89 -10.55
C ASN A 186 -6.47 5.93 -9.39
N LEU A 187 -5.20 5.89 -8.99
CA LEU A 187 -4.78 5.15 -7.82
C LEU A 187 -5.07 5.95 -6.54
N TYR A 188 -5.90 5.42 -5.64
CA TYR A 188 -6.14 5.96 -4.31
C TYR A 188 -5.49 5.07 -3.26
N VAL A 189 -5.01 5.66 -2.18
CA VAL A 189 -4.46 4.92 -1.04
C VAL A 189 -5.36 5.06 0.16
N VAL A 190 -5.63 3.94 0.83
CA VAL A 190 -6.23 3.91 2.18
C VAL A 190 -5.18 3.38 3.14
N VAL A 191 -5.00 4.09 4.25
CA VAL A 191 -4.15 3.66 5.34
C VAL A 191 -5.03 3.29 6.53
N ARG A 192 -4.86 2.08 7.04
CA ARG A 192 -5.51 1.58 8.24
C ARG A 192 -4.47 1.29 9.31
N HIS A 193 -4.87 1.51 10.54
CA HIS A 193 -4.08 1.23 11.73
C HIS A 193 -4.96 0.52 12.76
N ARG A 194 -4.33 -0.16 13.74
CA ARG A 194 -5.05 -1.03 14.67
C ARG A 194 -6.00 -0.31 15.62
N ASN A 195 -5.77 0.98 15.88
CA ASN A 195 -6.55 1.76 16.84
C ASN A 195 -6.80 3.23 16.44
N HIS A 196 -6.69 3.52 15.14
CA HIS A 196 -6.98 4.82 14.55
C HIS A 196 -7.99 4.70 13.41
N LEU A 197 -8.79 5.74 13.22
CA LEU A 197 -9.68 5.85 12.07
C LEU A 197 -8.87 5.82 10.77
N ALA A 198 -9.28 4.97 9.85
CA ALA A 198 -8.68 4.88 8.52
C ALA A 198 -8.75 6.22 7.77
N VAL A 199 -7.73 6.51 6.97
CA VAL A 199 -7.66 7.69 6.11
C VAL A 199 -7.47 7.28 4.66
N MET A 200 -8.08 8.00 3.73
CA MET A 200 -7.91 7.81 2.28
C MET A 200 -7.40 9.10 1.65
N SER A 201 -6.59 9.00 0.59
CA SER A 201 -6.18 10.17 -0.20
C SER A 201 -7.40 10.91 -0.75
N SER A 202 -7.38 12.25 -0.70
CA SER A 202 -8.44 13.09 -1.26
C SER A 202 -8.48 13.06 -2.79
N GLY A 203 -7.37 12.70 -3.43
CA GLY A 203 -7.20 12.60 -4.87
C GLY A 203 -6.40 11.34 -5.26
N GLY A 204 -6.28 11.16 -6.58
CA GLY A 204 -5.41 10.14 -7.15
C GLY A 204 -3.94 10.46 -6.88
N LEU A 205 -3.15 9.43 -6.62
CA LEU A 205 -1.72 9.54 -6.35
C LEU A 205 -0.99 10.01 -7.62
N PRO A 206 -0.32 11.17 -7.61
CA PRO A 206 0.57 11.55 -8.70
C PRO A 206 1.77 10.61 -8.76
N LYS A 207 2.22 10.29 -9.97
CA LYS A 207 3.51 9.61 -10.22
C LYS A 207 4.61 10.67 -10.37
N ILE A 208 5.58 10.68 -9.45
CA ILE A 208 6.72 11.60 -9.42
C ILE A 208 7.99 10.74 -9.31
N ASP A 209 8.93 10.90 -10.25
CA ASP A 209 10.20 10.15 -10.26
C ASP A 209 10.03 8.65 -10.03
N ASP A 210 9.11 8.05 -10.79
CA ASP A 210 8.74 6.62 -10.73
C ASP A 210 8.07 6.15 -9.42
N SER A 211 7.70 7.09 -8.55
CA SER A 211 7.01 6.82 -7.29
C SER A 211 5.61 7.42 -7.27
N TYR A 212 4.61 6.62 -6.96
CA TYR A 212 3.29 7.12 -6.60
C TYR A 212 3.35 7.72 -5.20
N THR A 213 3.10 9.02 -5.10
CA THR A 213 3.41 9.79 -3.90
C THR A 213 2.15 10.38 -3.25
N TRP A 214 2.03 10.29 -1.93
CA TRP A 214 1.00 10.99 -1.16
C TRP A 214 1.50 11.36 0.24
N ASP A 215 1.20 12.57 0.68
CA ASP A 215 1.58 13.04 2.01
C ASP A 215 0.35 13.59 2.73
N PHE A 216 -0.15 12.83 3.72
CA PHE A 216 -1.28 13.22 4.55
C PHE A 216 -0.94 14.35 5.53
N THR A 217 0.35 14.58 5.82
CA THR A 217 0.79 15.32 7.01
C THR A 217 0.78 16.83 6.87
N ASN A 218 0.70 17.36 5.64
CA ASN A 218 0.94 18.79 5.38
C ASN A 218 -0.31 19.66 5.34
N ALA A 219 -1.49 19.10 5.07
CA ALA A 219 -2.73 19.88 5.00
C ALA A 219 -3.96 19.01 5.24
N ILE A 220 -4.99 19.55 5.91
CA ILE A 220 -6.29 18.88 6.14
C ILE A 220 -6.91 18.32 4.85
N THR A 221 -6.69 18.98 3.71
CA THR A 221 -7.24 18.63 2.40
C THR A 221 -6.58 17.42 1.73
N GLN A 222 -5.54 16.83 2.34
CA GLN A 222 -4.88 15.63 1.82
C GLN A 222 -5.66 14.35 2.15
N ALA A 223 -6.51 14.38 3.17
CA ALA A 223 -7.46 13.32 3.43
C ALA A 223 -8.76 13.54 2.67
N TYR A 224 -9.37 12.45 2.21
CA TYR A 224 -10.73 12.48 1.70
C TYR A 224 -11.69 12.93 2.81
N MET A 225 -12.41 14.03 2.54
CA MET A 225 -13.29 14.70 3.51
C MET A 225 -12.55 15.01 4.83
N SER A 226 -13.23 14.91 5.97
CA SER A 226 -12.63 15.18 7.29
C SER A 226 -11.95 13.92 7.87
N GLY A 227 -11.18 13.19 7.06
CA GLY A 227 -10.55 11.92 7.45
C GLY A 227 -9.34 12.05 8.39
N GLN A 228 -8.87 13.27 8.66
CA GLN A 228 -7.73 13.55 9.54
C GLN A 228 -7.93 14.85 10.33
N LYS A 229 -7.06 15.15 11.29
CA LYS A 229 -7.08 16.38 12.10
C LYS A 229 -5.70 17.01 12.23
N LEU A 230 -5.67 18.27 12.67
CA LEU A 230 -4.44 18.90 13.15
C LEU A 230 -4.05 18.25 14.48
N ILE A 231 -2.82 17.73 14.57
CA ILE A 231 -2.30 17.00 15.74
C ILE A 231 -1.13 17.74 16.44
N GLY A 232 -0.76 18.93 15.94
CA GLY A 232 0.23 19.81 16.55
C GLY A 232 1.31 20.25 15.57
N ALA A 233 1.99 21.38 15.86
CA ALA A 233 3.09 21.91 15.05
C ALA A 233 2.78 22.09 13.53
N GLY A 234 1.49 22.29 13.18
CA GLY A 234 1.07 22.38 11.77
C GLY A 234 0.91 21.04 11.05
N ALA A 235 1.19 19.92 11.72
CA ALA A 235 1.06 18.57 11.17
C ALA A 235 -0.35 18.01 11.32
N PHE A 236 -0.76 17.23 10.33
CA PHE A 236 -2.03 16.51 10.30
C PHE A 236 -1.82 15.01 10.45
N GLY A 237 -2.78 14.32 11.05
CA GLY A 237 -2.72 12.87 11.21
C GLY A 237 -4.07 12.22 11.50
N MET A 238 -4.05 10.90 11.51
CA MET A 238 -5.20 10.03 11.74
C MET A 238 -5.75 10.25 13.16
N PHE A 239 -7.08 10.24 13.29
CA PHE A 239 -7.74 10.28 14.59
C PHE A 239 -7.49 8.98 15.34
N GLY A 240 -6.96 9.06 16.56
CA GLY A 240 -6.86 7.90 17.45
C GLY A 240 -8.17 7.61 18.17
N GLY A 241 -8.28 6.41 18.76
CA GLY A 241 -9.39 6.05 19.65
C GLY A 241 -10.42 5.07 19.06
N ASP A 242 -10.22 4.58 17.84
CA ASP A 242 -11.05 3.54 17.21
C ASP A 242 -10.47 2.16 17.57
N GLY A 243 -10.60 1.79 18.84
CA GLY A 243 -9.91 0.65 19.43
C GLY A 243 -10.42 -0.71 18.97
N ASP A 244 -11.68 -0.78 18.52
CA ASP A 244 -12.22 -2.00 17.91
C ASP A 244 -12.13 -2.00 16.36
N ALA A 245 -11.58 -0.92 15.80
CA ALA A 245 -11.40 -0.67 14.38
C ALA A 245 -12.71 -0.77 13.56
N ASN A 246 -13.84 -0.38 14.15
CA ASN A 246 -15.15 -0.35 13.48
C ASN A 246 -15.34 0.88 12.58
N GLY A 247 -14.39 1.82 12.59
CA GLY A 247 -14.44 3.06 11.82
C GLY A 247 -15.17 4.20 12.52
N GLN A 248 -15.44 4.10 13.82
CA GLN A 248 -16.08 5.13 14.64
C GLN A 248 -15.43 5.17 16.02
N VAL A 249 -15.00 6.36 16.44
CA VAL A 249 -14.58 6.60 17.82
C VAL A 249 -15.81 6.87 18.65
N GLN A 250 -16.23 5.90 19.45
CA GLN A 250 -17.48 5.96 20.21
C GLN A 250 -17.37 5.31 21.59
N THR A 251 -18.48 5.26 22.32
CA THR A 251 -18.51 4.72 23.69
C THR A 251 -18.09 3.26 23.78
N GLN A 252 -18.20 2.52 22.69
CA GLN A 252 -17.84 1.12 22.54
C GLN A 252 -16.32 0.96 22.68
N ASP A 253 -15.52 1.81 22.05
CA ASP A 253 -14.05 1.80 22.20
C ASP A 253 -13.64 2.04 23.64
N LYS A 254 -14.29 2.99 24.32
CA LYS A 254 -14.03 3.22 25.75
C LYS A 254 -14.45 2.04 26.62
N ASN A 255 -15.68 1.55 26.45
CA ASN A 255 -16.28 0.60 27.38
C ASN A 255 -15.82 -0.85 27.14
N ASN A 256 -15.63 -1.23 25.88
CA ASN A 256 -15.37 -2.61 25.47
C ASN A 256 -13.90 -2.83 25.11
N VAL A 257 -13.10 -1.77 24.92
CA VAL A 257 -11.66 -1.90 24.65
C VAL A 257 -10.85 -1.27 25.79
N TRP A 258 -10.89 0.06 25.93
CA TRP A 258 -10.03 0.77 26.89
C TRP A 258 -10.29 0.37 28.35
N ASN A 259 -11.56 0.31 28.79
CA ASN A 259 -11.90 -0.06 30.18
C ASN A 259 -11.42 -1.48 30.54
N LEU A 260 -11.48 -2.42 29.58
CA LEU A 260 -11.05 -3.80 29.81
C LEU A 260 -9.53 -3.93 29.87
N GLN A 261 -8.82 -3.02 29.21
CA GLN A 261 -7.36 -3.03 29.11
C GLN A 261 -6.68 -2.01 30.06
N SER A 262 -7.45 -1.16 30.74
CA SER A 262 -6.91 -0.11 31.61
C SER A 262 -6.01 -0.67 32.71
N GLY A 263 -4.79 -0.14 32.80
CA GLY A 263 -3.75 -0.59 33.72
C GLY A 263 -2.90 -1.77 33.19
N LEU A 264 -3.20 -2.30 32.02
CA LEU A 264 -2.37 -3.30 31.35
C LEU A 264 -1.25 -2.63 30.54
N SER A 265 -0.17 -3.39 30.34
CA SER A 265 0.92 -3.05 29.42
C SER A 265 1.02 -4.06 28.29
N GLY A 266 1.51 -3.62 27.14
CA GLY A 266 1.75 -4.46 25.98
C GLY A 266 1.29 -3.82 24.67
N TYR A 267 1.30 -4.62 23.61
CA TYR A 267 0.76 -4.24 22.31
C TYR A 267 -0.76 -4.38 22.32
N LEU A 268 -1.43 -3.32 22.77
CA LEU A 268 -2.86 -3.34 23.08
C LEU A 268 -3.65 -2.39 22.16
N GLN A 269 -4.94 -2.68 22.01
CA GLN A 269 -5.85 -1.90 21.17
C GLN A 269 -6.22 -0.56 21.83
N GLY A 270 -6.39 -0.54 23.15
CA GLY A 270 -6.73 0.66 23.93
C GLY A 270 -5.54 1.58 24.24
N ASP A 271 -4.33 1.23 23.79
CA ASP A 271 -3.11 2.04 23.90
C ASP A 271 -3.08 3.01 22.72
N PHE A 272 -3.86 4.08 22.81
CA PHE A 272 -4.10 5.05 21.75
C PHE A 272 -2.96 6.03 21.58
N ASP A 273 -2.11 6.23 22.59
CA ASP A 273 -0.88 7.02 22.46
C ASP A 273 0.37 6.21 22.09
N LEU A 274 0.24 4.87 22.01
CA LEU A 274 1.27 3.92 21.60
C LEU A 274 2.51 3.97 22.51
N ASN A 275 2.31 4.19 23.82
CA ASN A 275 3.38 4.19 24.80
C ASN A 275 3.63 2.80 25.44
N GLY A 276 2.82 1.80 25.07
CA GLY A 276 2.89 0.44 25.59
C GLY A 276 2.11 0.22 26.88
N GLN A 277 1.31 1.19 27.33
CA GLN A 277 0.49 1.12 28.54
C GLN A 277 -0.88 1.76 28.31
N VAL A 278 -1.94 1.02 28.64
CA VAL A 278 -3.30 1.57 28.55
C VAL A 278 -3.62 2.32 29.84
N GLN A 279 -3.61 3.65 29.78
CA GLN A 279 -3.81 4.54 30.92
C GLN A 279 -4.91 5.58 30.68
N THR A 280 -5.14 6.42 31.69
CA THR A 280 -6.17 7.47 31.62
C THR A 280 -5.87 8.51 30.55
N GLN A 281 -4.61 8.64 30.13
CA GLN A 281 -4.10 9.52 29.10
C GLN A 281 -4.65 9.13 27.72
N ASP A 282 -4.69 7.84 27.36
CA ASP A 282 -5.29 7.36 26.11
C ASP A 282 -6.75 7.84 26.00
N LYS A 283 -7.50 7.65 27.09
CA LYS A 283 -8.90 8.04 27.15
C LYS A 283 -9.07 9.56 27.09
N ASN A 284 -8.34 10.30 27.92
CA ASN A 284 -8.57 11.73 28.11
C ASN A 284 -7.99 12.58 26.99
N ASN A 285 -6.84 12.18 26.43
CA ASN A 285 -6.08 12.97 25.48
C ASN A 285 -6.33 12.55 24.02
N VAL A 286 -6.72 11.28 23.78
CA VAL A 286 -6.94 10.77 22.42
C VAL A 286 -8.41 10.42 22.16
N TRP A 287 -8.98 9.49 22.94
CA TRP A 287 -10.37 9.05 22.69
C TRP A 287 -11.40 10.16 22.92
N ASN A 288 -11.34 10.87 24.06
CA ASN A 288 -12.37 11.84 24.45
C ASN A 288 -12.47 13.04 23.47
N PRO A 289 -11.36 13.64 22.99
CA PRO A 289 -11.43 14.68 21.96
C PRO A 289 -11.98 14.21 20.61
N ASN A 290 -11.93 12.91 20.33
CA ASN A 290 -12.37 12.32 19.06
C ASN A 290 -13.72 11.60 19.15
N SER A 291 -14.31 11.49 20.34
CA SER A 291 -15.58 10.80 20.54
C SER A 291 -16.67 11.41 19.65
N GLY A 292 -17.32 10.56 18.87
CA GLY A 292 -18.34 10.93 17.89
C GLY A 292 -17.82 11.14 16.47
N ILE A 293 -16.51 11.00 16.24
CA ILE A 293 -15.92 11.06 14.89
C ILE A 293 -15.90 9.67 14.26
N GLY A 294 -16.22 9.60 12.97
CA GLY A 294 -16.12 8.38 12.16
C GLY A 294 -15.27 8.61 10.92
N THR A 295 -14.73 7.52 10.38
CA THR A 295 -13.96 7.57 9.14
C THR A 295 -14.86 8.01 7.97
N SER A 296 -14.28 8.77 7.04
CA SER A 296 -14.94 9.13 5.78
C SER A 296 -14.55 8.21 4.62
N VAL A 297 -13.75 7.18 4.87
CA VAL A 297 -13.33 6.22 3.85
C VAL A 297 -14.55 5.44 3.33
N PRO A 298 -14.83 5.47 2.00
CA PRO A 298 -15.97 4.75 1.40
C PRO A 298 -15.84 3.22 1.39
#